data_AF-A0A937GG86-F1
#
_entry.id   AF-A0A937GG86-F1
#
_cell.length_a   1.000
_cell.length_b   1.000
_cell.length_c   1.000
_cell.angle_alpha   90.00
_cell.angle_beta   90.00
_cell.angle_gamma   90.00
#
_symmetry.space_group_name_H-M   'P 1'
#
loop_
_entity.id
_entity.type
_entity.pdbx_description
1 polymer ?
#
loop_
_entity_poly.entity_id
_entity_poly.type
_entity_poly.pdbx_seq_one_letter_code
_entity_poly.pdbx_strand_id
1 'polypeptide(L)'
;MTEPRLVELPGEAASSIDQILGIVLDSFMGSSPSAHVGAFGWGFDVEHVVELEQRLRDVWSVEELSRGEGDERTIELSMEDVALILHGMAFTEVMSADLPWIDMVRWTSDFVTTQLRAPWTDEEWEAFGAIGG
;
A
#
# COMPACT_ATOMS: atom_id res chain seq x y z
N MET A 1 -3.45 14.39 7.35
CA MET A 1 -4.42 13.85 6.38
C MET A 1 -4.89 14.98 5.49
N THR A 2 -4.38 14.96 4.27
CA THR A 2 -4.87 15.72 3.11
C THR A 2 -6.32 15.35 2.80
N GLU A 3 -7.01 16.20 2.04
CA GLU A 3 -8.40 15.96 1.65
C GLU A 3 -8.49 14.67 0.80
N PRO A 4 -9.29 13.67 1.23
CA PRO A 4 -9.44 12.42 0.48
C PRO A 4 -10.06 12.63 -0.89
N ARG A 5 -9.66 11.81 -1.86
CA ARG A 5 -10.23 11.77 -3.20
C ARG A 5 -10.81 10.39 -3.46
N LEU A 6 -11.86 10.36 -4.27
CA LEU A 6 -12.42 9.13 -4.81
C LEU A 6 -11.46 8.56 -5.86
N VAL A 7 -10.99 7.34 -5.62
CA VAL A 7 -10.10 6.60 -6.51
C VAL A 7 -10.81 5.34 -6.97
N GLU A 8 -10.88 5.12 -8.28
CA GLU A 8 -11.38 3.89 -8.87
C GLU A 8 -10.27 2.85 -8.90
N LEU A 9 -10.53 1.67 -8.33
CA LEU A 9 -9.59 0.57 -8.26
C LEU A 9 -10.21 -0.72 -8.80
N PRO A 10 -9.54 -1.44 -9.71
CA PRO A 10 -9.91 -2.80 -10.06
C PRO A 10 -9.62 -3.76 -8.90
N GLY A 11 -10.33 -4.90 -8.85
CA GLY A 11 -10.15 -5.91 -7.79
C GLY A 11 -8.71 -6.41 -7.64
N GLU A 12 -7.94 -6.50 -8.73
CA GLU A 12 -6.52 -6.86 -8.71
C GLU A 12 -5.65 -5.81 -8.01
N ALA A 13 -5.93 -4.52 -8.21
CA ALA A 13 -5.23 -3.44 -7.51
C ALA A 13 -5.56 -3.46 -6.02
N ALA A 14 -6.83 -3.61 -5.68
CA ALA A 14 -7.29 -3.70 -4.29
C ALA A 14 -6.65 -4.91 -3.58
N SER A 15 -6.63 -6.08 -4.24
CA SER A 15 -5.95 -7.28 -3.73
C SER A 15 -4.47 -7.07 -3.47
N SER A 16 -3.77 -6.42 -4.40
CA SER A 16 -2.35 -6.09 -4.23
C SER A 16 -2.12 -5.18 -3.02
N ILE A 17 -2.97 -4.16 -2.85
CA ILE A 17 -2.92 -3.25 -1.70
C ILE A 17 -3.18 -4.02 -0.39
N ASP A 18 -4.19 -4.89 -0.32
CA ASP A 18 -4.47 -5.73 0.87
C ASP A 18 -3.25 -6.58 1.25
N GLN A 19 -2.59 -7.20 0.27
CA GLN A 19 -1.38 -7.99 0.48
C GLN A 19 -0.22 -7.15 1.02
N ILE A 20 0.01 -5.95 0.47
CA ILE A 20 1.05 -5.03 0.95
C ILE A 20 0.79 -4.66 2.41
N LEU A 21 -0.45 -4.27 2.75
CA LEU A 21 -0.81 -3.90 4.12
C LEU A 21 -0.66 -5.08 5.08
N GLY A 22 -1.09 -6.28 4.66
CA GLY A 22 -0.91 -7.52 5.43
C GLY A 22 0.56 -7.83 5.70
N ILE A 23 1.44 -7.71 4.70
CA ILE A 23 2.89 -7.91 4.86
C ILE A 23 3.49 -6.91 5.86
N VAL A 24 3.09 -5.63 5.76
CA VAL A 24 3.53 -4.59 6.71
C VAL A 24 3.06 -4.93 8.13
N LEU A 25 1.79 -5.27 8.34
CA LEU A 25 1.24 -5.67 9.64
C LEU A 25 1.93 -6.92 10.21
N ASP A 26 2.14 -7.95 9.40
CA ASP A 26 2.83 -9.17 9.80
C ASP A 26 4.26 -8.88 10.24
N SER A 27 4.93 -7.90 9.62
CA SER A 27 6.29 -7.52 10.01
C SER A 27 6.37 -6.79 11.37
N PHE A 28 5.27 -6.20 11.85
CA PHE A 28 5.16 -5.69 13.23
C PHE A 28 4.96 -6.81 14.25
N MET A 29 4.23 -7.87 13.87
CA MET A 29 3.92 -9.02 14.73
C MET A 29 5.02 -10.10 14.71
N GLY A 30 5.81 -10.14 13.64
CA GLY A 30 6.81 -11.16 13.37
C GLY A 30 8.14 -10.91 14.11
N SER A 31 8.57 -11.90 14.88
CA SER A 31 9.95 -12.02 15.39
C SER A 31 10.89 -12.59 14.33
N SER A 32 10.99 -11.93 13.16
CA SER A 32 11.89 -12.40 12.10
C SER A 32 13.37 -12.13 12.45
N PRO A 33 14.25 -13.14 12.45
CA PRO A 33 15.69 -12.97 12.73
C PRO A 33 16.45 -12.20 11.64
N SER A 34 15.83 -11.96 10.49
CA SER A 34 16.45 -11.33 9.31
C SER A 34 16.44 -9.79 9.33
N ALA A 35 15.84 -9.17 10.35
CA ALA A 35 15.60 -7.74 10.37
C ALA A 35 16.77 -6.98 11.02
N HIS A 36 17.67 -6.42 10.19
CA HIS A 36 18.48 -5.30 10.67
C HIS A 36 17.70 -3.97 10.70
N VAL A 37 16.52 -3.92 10.08
CA VAL A 37 15.51 -2.85 10.25
C VAL A 37 14.13 -3.45 9.90
N GLY A 38 13.31 -3.84 10.89
CA GLY A 38 11.91 -4.25 10.62
C GLY A 38 11.01 -3.05 10.24
N ALA A 39 9.70 -3.22 10.06
CA ALA A 39 8.79 -2.08 9.76
C ALA A 39 8.92 -0.92 10.75
N PHE A 40 9.27 -1.19 12.01
CA PHE A 40 9.56 -0.16 13.01
C PHE A 40 10.65 0.83 12.60
N GLY A 41 11.67 0.40 11.85
CA GLY A 41 12.71 1.32 11.37
C GLY A 41 12.44 1.90 9.98
N TRP A 42 11.34 1.49 9.34
CA TRP A 42 10.77 2.16 8.16
C TRP A 42 9.77 3.26 8.55
N GLY A 43 9.33 3.31 9.82
CA GLY A 43 8.54 4.43 10.35
C GLY A 43 7.06 4.37 10.01
N PHE A 44 6.53 3.18 9.69
CA PHE A 44 5.09 3.00 9.48
C PHE A 44 4.29 3.29 10.75
N ASP A 45 3.17 4.00 10.58
CA ASP A 45 2.15 4.14 11.62
C ASP A 45 1.17 2.95 11.57
N VAL A 46 1.25 2.06 12.56
CA VAL A 46 0.43 0.85 12.63
C VAL A 46 -1.06 1.17 12.63
N GLU A 47 -1.48 2.23 13.33
CA GLU A 47 -2.89 2.61 13.41
C GLU A 47 -3.41 2.97 12.03
N HIS A 48 -2.63 3.75 11.28
CA HIS A 48 -2.96 4.15 9.92
C HIS A 48 -3.00 2.96 8.95
N VAL A 49 -2.07 1.98 9.09
CA VAL A 49 -2.09 0.75 8.29
C VAL A 49 -3.38 -0.05 8.53
N VAL A 50 -3.77 -0.23 9.80
CA VAL A 50 -4.98 -0.97 10.18
C VAL A 50 -6.25 -0.26 9.69
N GLU A 51 -6.33 1.06 9.84
CA GLU A 51 -7.47 1.84 9.36
C GLU A 51 -7.65 1.76 7.84
N LEU A 52 -6.55 1.80 7.08
CA LEU A 52 -6.60 1.66 5.63
C LEU A 52 -7.00 0.23 5.21
N GLU A 53 -6.46 -0.80 5.88
CA GLU A 53 -6.84 -2.19 5.63
C GLU A 53 -8.33 -2.40 5.87
N GLN A 54 -8.86 -1.88 6.98
CA GLN A 54 -10.29 -1.99 7.29
C GLN A 54 -11.15 -1.31 6.23
N ARG A 55 -10.81 -0.09 5.80
CA ARG A 55 -11.53 0.62 4.73
C ARG A 55 -11.55 -0.18 3.43
N LEU A 56 -10.45 -0.85 3.10
CA LEU A 56 -10.38 -1.71 1.91
C LEU A 56 -11.34 -2.90 2.03
N ARG A 57 -11.37 -3.55 3.20
CA ARG A 57 -12.26 -4.69 3.51
C ARG A 57 -13.74 -4.32 3.64
N ASP A 58 -14.06 -3.03 3.81
CA ASP A 58 -15.44 -2.53 3.77
C ASP A 58 -15.96 -2.37 2.33
N VAL A 59 -15.05 -2.18 1.35
CA VAL A 59 -15.40 -2.00 -0.07
C VAL A 59 -15.30 -3.31 -0.87
N TRP A 60 -14.31 -4.16 -0.56
CA TRP A 60 -14.13 -5.48 -1.16
C TRP A 60 -14.18 -6.57 -0.09
N SER A 61 -14.84 -7.68 -0.41
CA SER A 61 -14.88 -8.82 0.49
C SER A 61 -13.51 -9.49 0.58
N VAL A 62 -13.26 -10.18 1.69
CA VAL A 62 -12.02 -10.94 1.91
C VAL A 62 -11.79 -11.98 0.80
N GLU A 63 -12.87 -12.58 0.27
CA GLU A 63 -12.76 -13.55 -0.83
C GLU A 63 -12.32 -12.91 -2.15
N GLU A 64 -12.86 -11.73 -2.47
CA GLU A 64 -12.47 -10.94 -3.66
C GLU A 64 -11.00 -10.53 -3.57
N LEU A 65 -10.60 -9.94 -2.44
CA LEU A 65 -9.22 -9.53 -2.17
C LEU A 65 -8.24 -10.71 -2.20
N SER A 66 -8.64 -11.88 -1.69
CA SER A 66 -7.77 -13.06 -1.70
C SER A 66 -7.56 -13.66 -3.10
N ARG A 67 -8.52 -13.46 -4.02
CA ARG A 67 -8.46 -14.00 -5.39
C ARG A 67 -7.94 -12.99 -6.42
N GLY A 68 -7.86 -11.71 -6.08
CA GLY A 68 -7.60 -10.66 -7.07
C GLY A 68 -8.77 -10.47 -8.03
N GLU A 69 -9.98 -10.83 -7.61
CA GLU A 69 -11.20 -10.79 -8.40
C GLU A 69 -12.14 -9.70 -7.85
N GLY A 70 -13.11 -9.30 -8.66
CA GLY A 70 -14.11 -8.31 -8.28
C GLY A 70 -14.19 -7.16 -9.27
N ASP A 71 -15.36 -6.52 -9.30
CA ASP A 71 -15.60 -5.36 -10.15
C ASP A 71 -14.75 -4.15 -9.69
N GLU A 72 -14.51 -3.23 -10.62
CA GLU A 72 -13.95 -1.93 -10.31
C GLU A 72 -14.88 -1.17 -9.36
N ARG A 73 -14.31 -0.67 -8.25
CA ARG A 73 -15.05 0.08 -7.23
C ARG A 73 -14.25 1.29 -6.78
N THR A 74 -14.95 2.22 -6.14
CA THR A 74 -14.39 3.47 -5.67
C THR A 74 -14.12 3.42 -4.18
N ILE A 75 -12.97 3.95 -3.76
CA ILE A 75 -12.58 4.14 -2.35
C ILE A 75 -12.06 5.56 -2.13
N GLU A 76 -12.26 6.10 -0.94
CA GLU A 76 -11.69 7.39 -0.54
C GLU A 76 -10.26 7.22 -0.01
N LEU A 77 -9.31 7.83 -0.71
CA LEU A 77 -7.89 7.81 -0.34
C LEU A 77 -7.36 9.24 -0.21
N SER A 78 -6.62 9.49 0.85
CA SER A 78 -5.78 10.68 1.02
C SER A 78 -4.38 10.46 0.42
N MET A 79 -3.59 11.52 0.27
CA MET A 79 -2.19 11.39 -0.14
C MET A 79 -1.37 10.59 0.86
N GLU A 80 -1.68 10.69 2.16
CA GLU A 80 -1.05 9.88 3.20
C GLU A 80 -1.36 8.39 3.04
N ASP A 81 -2.59 8.03 2.65
CA ASP A 81 -2.94 6.63 2.37
C ASP A 81 -2.12 6.09 1.20
N VAL A 82 -2.01 6.86 0.12
CA VAL A 82 -1.21 6.49 -1.05
C VAL A 82 0.27 6.42 -0.71
N ALA A 83 0.80 7.39 0.04
CA ALA A 83 2.18 7.39 0.47
C ALA A 83 2.50 6.16 1.32
N LEU A 84 1.60 5.78 2.23
CA LEU A 84 1.72 4.56 3.04
C LEU A 84 1.76 3.30 2.17
N ILE A 85 0.88 3.19 1.17
CA ILE A 85 0.87 2.06 0.22
C ILE A 85 2.20 1.99 -0.53
N LEU A 86 2.68 3.11 -1.09
CA LEU A 86 3.95 3.19 -1.82
C LEU A 86 5.14 2.86 -0.92
N HIS A 87 5.10 3.29 0.34
CA HIS A 87 6.10 2.96 1.34
C HIS A 87 6.08 1.45 1.65
N GLY A 88 4.89 0.87 1.81
CA GLY A 88 4.66 -0.57 2.00
C GLY A 88 5.21 -1.41 0.84
N MET A 89 5.07 -0.91 -0.39
CA MET A 89 5.64 -1.54 -1.58
C MET A 89 7.17 -1.51 -1.54
N ALA A 90 7.77 -0.35 -1.30
CA ALA A 90 9.22 -0.22 -1.20
C ALA A 90 9.80 -1.13 -0.10
N PHE A 91 9.10 -1.23 1.04
CA PHE A 91 9.43 -2.18 2.11
C PHE A 91 9.38 -3.63 1.60
N THR A 92 8.28 -4.01 0.94
CA THR A 92 8.07 -5.37 0.42
C THR A 92 9.11 -5.74 -0.64
N GLU A 93 9.51 -4.80 -1.50
CA GLU A 93 10.60 -4.98 -2.46
C GLU A 93 11.94 -5.26 -1.78
N VAL A 94 12.30 -4.46 -0.76
CA VAL A 94 13.56 -4.65 -0.02
C VAL A 94 13.57 -5.99 0.71
N MET A 95 12.45 -6.35 1.35
CA MET A 95 12.32 -7.64 2.05
C MET A 95 12.31 -8.83 1.10
N SER A 96 11.91 -8.63 -0.17
CA SER A 96 11.85 -9.67 -1.19
C SER A 96 13.06 -9.70 -2.12
N ALA A 97 14.07 -8.84 -1.93
CA ALA A 97 15.14 -8.62 -2.90
C ALA A 97 15.90 -9.90 -3.29
N ASP A 98 16.06 -10.83 -2.35
CA ASP A 98 16.75 -12.11 -2.55
C ASP A 98 15.79 -13.28 -2.83
N LEU A 99 14.49 -13.00 -3.03
CA LEU A 99 13.46 -14.02 -3.22
C LEU A 99 13.12 -14.21 -4.71
N PRO A 100 12.77 -15.44 -5.14
CA PRO A 100 12.51 -15.75 -6.56
C PRO A 100 11.38 -14.96 -7.22
N TRP A 101 10.55 -14.26 -6.45
CA TRP A 101 9.36 -13.54 -6.90
C TRP A 101 9.52 -12.02 -6.95
N ILE A 102 10.74 -11.48 -6.74
CA ILE A 102 11.01 -10.03 -6.74
C ILE A 102 10.56 -9.32 -8.02
N ASP A 103 10.65 -9.98 -9.18
CA ASP A 103 10.22 -9.40 -10.45
C ASP A 103 8.69 -9.19 -10.51
N MET A 104 7.91 -10.03 -9.83
CA MET A 104 6.45 -9.82 -9.70
C MET A 104 6.15 -8.64 -8.77
N VAL A 105 6.90 -8.48 -7.67
CA VAL A 105 6.72 -7.37 -6.73
C VAL A 105 6.99 -6.02 -7.40
N ARG A 106 8.05 -5.94 -8.24
CA ARG A 106 8.36 -4.72 -8.99
C ARG A 106 7.29 -4.35 -10.01
N TRP A 107 6.73 -5.34 -10.71
CA TRP A 107 5.66 -5.11 -11.66
C TRP A 107 4.38 -4.59 -10.99
N THR A 108 3.98 -5.20 -9.86
CA THR A 108 2.85 -4.72 -9.05
C THR A 108 3.10 -3.30 -8.54
N SER A 109 4.35 -2.97 -8.18
CA SER A 109 4.73 -1.65 -7.71
C SER A 109 4.58 -0.56 -8.78
N ASP A 110 5.03 -0.82 -10.01
CA ASP A 110 4.85 0.13 -11.12
C ASP A 110 3.37 0.37 -11.44
N PHE A 111 2.56 -0.69 -11.40
CA PHE A 111 1.12 -0.63 -11.64
C PHE A 111 0.39 0.19 -10.56
N VAL A 112 0.62 -0.13 -9.29
CA VAL A 112 0.00 0.56 -8.15
C VAL A 112 0.42 2.03 -8.09
N THR A 113 1.70 2.33 -8.36
CA THR A 113 2.20 3.73 -8.40
C THR A 113 1.51 4.55 -9.48
N THR A 114 1.29 3.97 -10.66
CA THR A 114 0.66 4.66 -11.78
C THR A 114 -0.81 5.00 -11.49
N GLN A 115 -1.56 4.06 -10.91
CA GLN A 115 -2.98 4.25 -10.61
C GLN A 115 -3.20 5.16 -9.40
N LEU A 116 -2.43 4.98 -8.33
CA LEU A 116 -2.65 5.70 -7.08
C LEU A 116 -2.13 7.15 -7.08
N ARG A 117 -1.14 7.46 -7.91
CA ARG A 117 -0.60 8.83 -7.99
C ARG A 117 -1.48 9.75 -8.84
N ALA A 118 -2.15 9.20 -9.85
CA ALA A 118 -2.93 9.91 -10.86
C ALA A 118 -4.02 10.87 -10.33
N PRO A 119 -4.68 10.63 -9.18
CA PRO A 119 -5.69 11.54 -8.66
C PRO A 119 -5.14 12.90 -8.19
N TRP A 120 -3.83 13.04 -7.99
CA TRP A 120 -3.17 14.30 -7.58
C TRP A 120 -2.13 14.75 -8.62
N THR A 121 -1.95 16.07 -8.71
CA THR A 121 -0.95 16.69 -9.59
C THR A 121 0.46 16.56 -9.02
N ASP A 122 1.47 16.69 -9.87
CA ASP A 122 2.87 16.66 -9.40
C ASP A 122 3.19 17.79 -8.41
N GLU A 123 2.60 18.98 -8.59
CA GLU A 123 2.76 20.11 -7.65
C GLU A 123 2.21 19.78 -6.26
N GLU A 124 1.08 19.06 -6.18
CA GLU A 124 0.52 18.60 -4.91
C GLU A 124 1.44 17.57 -4.23
N TRP A 125 1.99 16.64 -5.01
CA TRP A 125 2.97 15.67 -4.52
C TRP A 125 4.26 16.31 -4.04
N GLU A 126 4.76 17.32 -4.76
CA GLU A 126 5.94 18.09 -4.34
C GLU A 126 5.66 18.85 -3.04
N ALA A 127 4.49 19.48 -2.92
CA ALA A 127 4.08 20.18 -1.71
C ALA A 127 3.95 19.23 -0.50
N PHE A 128 3.38 18.04 -0.71
CA PHE A 128 3.27 17.00 0.31
C PHE A 128 4.65 16.49 0.77
N GLY A 129 5.55 16.20 -0.18
CA GLY A 129 6.92 15.79 0.16
C GLY A 129 7.71 16.87 0.91
N ALA A 130 7.47 18.15 0.62
CA ALA A 130 8.15 19.27 1.27
C ALA A 130 7.75 19.46 2.76
N ILE A 131 6.57 18.98 3.17
CA ILE A 131 6.11 19.02 4.56
C ILE A 131 6.45 17.76 5.36
N GLY A 132 7.21 16.83 4.78
CA GLY A 132 7.65 15.60 5.43
C GLY A 132 6.60 14.49 5.38
N GLY A 133 5.92 14.36 4.23
CA GLY A 133 5.01 13.25 3.95
C GLY A 133 5.58 11.86 4.23
#